data_AF-A0A7V8XJZ5-F1
#
_entry.id   AF-A0A7V8XJZ5-F1
#
_cell.length_a   1.000
_cell.length_b   1.000
_cell.length_c   1.000
_cell.angle_alpha   90.00
_cell.angle_beta   90.00
_cell.angle_gamma   90.00
#
_symmetry.space_group_name_H-M   'P 1'
#
loop_
_entity.id
_entity.type
_entity.pdbx_description
1 polymer ?
#
loop_
_entity_poly.entity_id
_entity_poly.type
_entity_poly.pdbx_seq_one_letter_code
_entity_poly.pdbx_strand_id
1 'polypeptide(L)' 'MLTVLNPATEEPIAQLEQAGVEETDALVARAKAALPGWRSVAPGDRARLLRRLATLVEEHHEKLSRLESRNAG' A
#
# COMPACT_ATOMS: atom_id res chain seq x y z
N MET A 1 17.32 5.05 6.37
CA MET A 1 16.79 5.40 5.04
C MET A 1 16.95 4.21 4.12
N LEU A 2 15.84 3.70 3.57
CA LEU A 2 15.80 2.68 2.54
C LEU A 2 15.81 3.36 1.18
N THR A 3 16.80 3.05 0.35
CA THR A 3 16.78 3.46 -1.06
C THR A 3 16.13 2.37 -1.88
N VAL A 4 15.07 2.72 -2.61
CA VAL A 4 14.44 1.85 -3.60
C VAL A 4 15.14 2.10 -4.94
N LEU A 5 15.70 1.05 -5.55
CA LEU A 5 16.47 1.15 -6.80
C LEU A 5 15.67 0.59 -7.97
N ASN A 6 15.90 1.15 -9.16
CA ASN A 6 15.45 0.57 -10.41
C ASN A 6 16.41 -0.57 -10.79
N PRO A 7 15.96 -1.83 -10.90
CA PRO A 7 16.84 -2.95 -11.18
C PRO A 7 17.45 -2.91 -12.59
N ALA A 8 16.85 -2.17 -13.52
CA ALA A 8 17.37 -2.06 -14.90
C ALA A 8 18.51 -1.04 -15.04
N THR A 9 18.58 -0.03 -14.16
CA THR A 9 19.55 1.09 -14.27
C THR A 9 20.41 1.28 -13.03
N GLU A 10 20.10 0.61 -11.92
CA GLU A 10 20.69 0.82 -10.60
C GLU A 10 20.48 2.23 -10.03
N GLU A 11 19.62 3.03 -10.65
CA GLU A 11 19.33 4.40 -10.21
C GLU A 11 18.24 4.44 -9.12
N PRO A 12 18.30 5.39 -8.18
CA PRO A 12 17.30 5.53 -7.12
C PRO A 12 15.93 5.98 -7.66
N ILE A 13 14.88 5.24 -7.28
CA ILE A 13 13.46 5.59 -7.51
C ILE A 13 12.95 6.47 -6.37
N ALA A 14 13.26 6.11 -5.13
CA ALA A 14 12.79 6.79 -3.93
C ALA A 14 13.70 6.52 -2.72
N GLN A 15 13.65 7.42 -1.73
CA GLN A 15 14.23 7.20 -0.40
C GLN A 15 13.09 7.21 0.63
N LEU A 16 13.06 6.18 1.47
CA LEU A 16 12.00 5.96 2.44
C LEU A 16 12.59 5.87 3.85
N GLU A 17 11.89 6.43 4.82
CA GLU A 17 12.15 6.11 6.23
C GLU A 17 11.61 4.71 6.52
N GLN A 18 12.40 3.88 7.19
CA GLN A 18 11.94 2.59 7.67
C GLN A 18 11.42 2.77 9.09
N ALA A 19 10.20 2.29 9.33
CA ALA A 19 9.68 2.23 10.68
C ALA A 19 10.56 1.33 11.55
N GLY A 20 10.86 1.80 12.76
CA GLY A 20 11.52 1.00 13.79
C GLY A 20 10.59 -0.06 14.38
N VAL A 21 11.11 -0.87 15.30
CA VAL A 21 10.34 -1.94 15.95
C VAL A 21 9.17 -1.36 16.76
N GLU A 22 9.44 -0.35 17.58
CA GLU A 22 8.46 0.27 18.47
C GLU A 22 7.35 0.98 17.70
N GLU A 23 7.71 1.67 16.62
CA GLU A 23 6.75 2.32 15.73
C GLU A 23 5.88 1.28 15.01
N THR A 24 6.51 0.19 14.53
CA THR A 24 5.79 -0.93 13.90
C THR A 24 4.78 -1.54 14.87
N ASP A 25 5.17 -1.77 16.12
CA ASP A 25 4.27 -2.30 17.15
C ASP A 25 3.08 -1.36 17.41
N ALA A 26 3.33 -0.05 17.48
CA ALA A 26 2.28 0.96 17.63
C ALA A 26 1.31 0.97 16.43
N LEU A 27 1.82 0.86 15.20
CA LEU A 27 1.00 0.78 13.99
C LEU A 27 0.17 -0.50 13.94
N VAL A 28 0.74 -1.64 14.34
CA VAL A 28 0.04 -2.92 14.44
C VAL A 28 -1.06 -2.86 15.50
N ALA A 29 -0.80 -2.25 16.65
CA ALA A 29 -1.80 -2.04 17.70
C ALA A 29 -2.99 -1.21 17.19
N ARG A 30 -2.73 -0.14 16.43
CA ARG A 30 -3.76 0.69 15.78
C ARG A 30 -4.58 -0.11 14.75
N ALA A 31 -3.91 -0.92 13.92
CA ALA A 31 -4.60 -1.77 12.95
C ALA A 31 -5.51 -2.82 13.65
N LYS A 32 -5.02 -3.43 14.75
CA LYS A 32 -5.81 -4.35 15.58
C LYS A 32 -7.03 -3.67 16.21
N ALA A 33 -6.88 -2.42 16.67
CA ALA A 33 -8.01 -1.65 17.22
C ALA A 33 -9.07 -1.30 16.16
N ALA A 34 -8.68 -1.10 14.89
CA ALA A 34 -9.61 -0.83 13.78
C ALA A 34 -10.34 -2.09 13.28
N LEU A 35 -9.75 -3.27 13.47
CA LEU A 35 -10.23 -4.53 12.91
C LEU A 35 -11.67 -4.91 13.31
N PRO A 36 -12.14 -4.73 14.56
CA PRO A 36 -13.54 -4.99 14.92
C PRO A 36 -14.53 -4.19 14.06
N GLY A 37 -14.25 -2.90 13.85
CA GLY A 37 -15.08 -2.04 13.01
C GLY A 37 -15.10 -2.48 11.54
N TRP A 38 -13.95 -2.90 11.01
CA TRP A 38 -13.87 -3.47 9.67
C TRP A 38 -14.63 -4.80 9.54
N ARG A 39 -14.50 -5.67 10.55
CA ARG A 39 -15.19 -6.98 10.60
C ARG A 39 -16.70 -6.83 10.66
N SER A 40 -17.21 -5.78 11.32
CA SER A 40 -18.65 -5.51 11.42
C SER A 40 -19.24 -4.86 10.16
N VAL A 41 -18.43 -4.45 9.18
CA VAL A 41 -18.96 -3.91 7.91
C VAL A 41 -19.79 -4.99 7.21
N ALA A 42 -21.05 -4.65 6.91
CA ALA A 42 -21.96 -5.55 6.22
C ALA A 42 -21.36 -6.04 4.90
N PRO A 43 -21.58 -7.31 4.48
CA PRO A 43 -20.97 -7.85 3.27
C PRO A 43 -21.18 -6.99 2.01
N GLY A 44 -22.38 -6.42 1.83
CA GLY A 44 -22.69 -5.53 0.71
C GLY A 44 -21.91 -4.22 0.74
N ASP A 45 -21.77 -3.60 1.90
CA ASP A 45 -20.98 -2.37 2.07
C ASP A 45 -19.49 -2.62 1.86
N ARG A 46 -18.97 -3.74 2.37
CA ARG A 46 -17.58 -4.13 2.13
C ARG A 46 -17.32 -4.36 0.66
N ALA A 47 -18.24 -5.03 -0.04
CA ALA A 47 -18.14 -5.22 -1.49
C ALA A 47 -18.17 -3.88 -2.25
N ARG A 48 -19.00 -2.92 -1.83
CA ARG A 48 -19.01 -1.57 -2.40
C ARG A 48 -17.68 -0.85 -2.23
N LEU A 49 -17.07 -0.92 -1.04
CA LEU A 49 -15.75 -0.33 -0.77
C LEU A 49 -14.65 -0.96 -1.63
N LEU A 50 -14.63 -2.29 -1.74
CA LEU A 50 -13.64 -3.01 -2.56
C LEU A 50 -13.81 -2.74 -4.06
N ARG A 51 -15.05 -2.63 -4.57
CA ARG A 51 -15.29 -2.23 -5.96
C ARG A 51 -14.82 -0.81 -6.24
N ARG A 52 -15.06 0.12 -5.32
CA ARG A 52 -14.54 1.49 -5.44
C ARG A 52 -13.01 1.52 -5.47
N LEU A 53 -12.35 0.70 -4.65
CA LEU A 53 -10.90 0.54 -4.71
C LEU A 53 -10.45 0.03 -6.10
N ALA A 54 -11.13 -0.98 -6.65
CA ALA A 54 -10.83 -1.49 -7.99
C ALA A 54 -10.97 -0.40 -9.07
N THR A 55 -12.05 0.38 -9.04
CA THR A 55 -12.23 1.53 -9.96
C THR A 55 -11.08 2.53 -9.84
N LEU A 56 -10.66 2.89 -8.62
CA LEU A 56 -9.54 3.82 -8.43
C LEU A 56 -8.20 3.24 -8.94
N VAL A 57 -7.99 1.93 -8.81
CA VAL A 57 -6.81 1.26 -9.36
C VAL A 57 -6.83 1.31 -10.89
N GLU A 58 -7.98 1.05 -11.51
CA GLU A 58 -8.17 1.15 -12.96
C GLU A 58 -7.94 2.59 -13.46
N GLU A 59 -8.52 3.59 -12.79
CA GLU A 59 -8.33 5.02 -13.10
C GLU A 59 -6.86 5.45 -13.04
N HIS A 60 -6.05 4.82 -12.19
CA HIS A 60 -4.63 5.11 -12.02
C HIS A 60 -3.71 4.05 -12.63
N HIS A 61 -4.23 3.15 -13.47
CA HIS A 61 -3.52 1.98 -13.97
C HIS A 61 -2.16 2.33 -14.57
N GLU A 62 -2.10 3.29 -15.50
CA GLU A 62 -0.86 3.68 -16.19
C GLU A 62 0.23 4.20 -15.23
N LYS A 63 -0.16 4.89 -14.17
CA LYS A 63 0.80 5.39 -13.17
C LYS A 63 1.32 4.24 -12.32
N LEU A 64 0.43 3.35 -11.90
CA LEU A 64 0.77 2.20 -11.06
C LEU A 64 1.65 1.21 -11.82
N SER A 65 1.32 0.90 -13.08
CA SER A 65 2.11 -0.02 -13.93
C SER A 65 3.52 0.51 -14.16
N ARG A 66 3.69 1.80 -14.51
CA ARG A 66 5.02 2.42 -14.66
C ARG A 66 5.83 2.37 -13.38
N LEU A 67 5.19 2.57 -12.22
CA LEU A 67 5.87 2.49 -10.93
C LEU A 67 6.31 1.06 -10.61
N GLU A 68 5.44 0.08 -10.88
CA GLU A 68 5.73 -1.34 -10.71
C GLU A 68 6.90 -1.78 -11.59
N SER A 69 6.85 -1.52 -12.91
CA SER A 69 7.95 -1.88 -13.83
C SER A 69 9.26 -1.23 -13.42
N ARG A 70 9.25 0.06 -13.03
CA ARG A 70 10.47 0.71 -12.54
C ARG A 70 11.05 0.03 -11.30
N ASN A 71 10.21 -0.48 -10.41
CA ASN A 71 10.64 -1.11 -9.15
C ASN A 71 11.02 -2.59 -9.30
N ALA A 72 10.35 -3.32 -10.20
CA ALA A 72 10.49 -4.77 -10.34
C ALA A 72 11.31 -5.21 -11.57
N GLY A 73 11.48 -4.34 -12.58
CA GLY A 73 12.10 -4.64 -13.88
C GLY A 73 11.05 -4.93 -14.94
#